data_AF-A0A7Y0B823-F1
#
_entry.id   AF-A0A7Y0B823-F1
#
_cell.length_a   1.000
_cell.length_b   1.000
_cell.length_c   1.000
_cell.angle_alpha   90.00
_cell.angle_beta   90.00
_cell.angle_gamma   90.00
#
_symmetry.space_group_name_H-M   'P 1'
#
loop_
_entity.id
_entity.type
_entity.pdbx_description
1 polymer ?
#
loop_
_entity_poly.entity_id
_entity_poly.type
_entity_poly.pdbx_seq_one_letter_code
_entity_poly.pdbx_strand_id
1 'polypeptide(L)'
;MGVRTVGPAWAEEGLGRGSLKSPLSVEGPVWRLVDRLVPGVSSVTKYVRYYTLYAAVAAEAERRSLGTEECRTLLRRAEALLAAAQIARSPDGIPAGLVPHGHDRVQPALAADDGLDLDRAARDYSPRTWGFWSQYTAPAQILGIVTSGRDGLRPGRHACPADVRALFAPLLAVAGSGRPEARPAELAEAGAAALGEPCEAEREWLAGLLTATAGGTHRPEAWEATDRTRRATLRVLARSVALHAGDSYTDRLRETVAFGPLLAEDPFLSAIPEAARWRGLLLRHYSVSAWRRLWADLVAQVGTEDGPDGGRDRSAADLRAWLCDHMPDGTVDRELAALGPVHDASGHPLPVERELMDDRDRPAPWRDVLVLLTGGLRAHRADDGTHPADPLAAHARRAFLGDRQEFLDPRWMAGLLREYGPRPVRDLGSRLVDDMLAQSRRVALRKLRYDPRTGRHRVFSRLHMRNDRYFRLGEESSAEIGIRVHQLASVARQLGLFAADDARGGAPTLTDHARTSLDVMP
;
A
#
# COMPACT_ATOMS: atom_id res chain seq x y z
N MET A 1 -11.06 -8.81 -62.09
CA MET A 1 -11.14 -7.68 -61.13
C MET A 1 -11.51 -8.25 -59.77
N GLY A 2 -10.56 -8.28 -58.83
CA GLY A 2 -10.84 -8.75 -57.47
C GLY A 2 -11.44 -7.62 -56.64
N VAL A 3 -12.63 -7.84 -56.08
CA VAL A 3 -13.29 -6.89 -55.18
C VAL A 3 -12.49 -6.84 -53.88
N ARG A 4 -11.92 -5.66 -53.59
CA ARG A 4 -11.25 -5.36 -52.32
C ARG A 4 -12.34 -5.11 -51.28
N THR A 5 -12.54 -6.04 -50.35
CA THR A 5 -13.43 -5.82 -49.20
C THR A 5 -12.78 -4.81 -48.27
N VAL A 6 -13.31 -3.58 -48.23
CA VAL A 6 -12.93 -2.56 -47.26
C VAL A 6 -13.65 -2.88 -45.95
N GLY A 7 -12.90 -3.27 -44.92
CA GLY A 7 -13.44 -3.45 -43.58
C GLY A 7 -13.95 -2.11 -43.03
N PRO A 8 -14.93 -2.12 -42.10
CA PRO A 8 -15.44 -0.88 -41.53
C PRO A 8 -14.31 -0.13 -40.79
N ALA A 9 -14.30 1.21 -40.85
CA ALA A 9 -13.20 2.06 -40.39
C ALA A 9 -12.76 1.85 -38.92
N TRP A 10 -13.59 1.24 -38.07
CA TRP A 10 -13.21 0.84 -36.71
C TRP A 10 -12.24 -0.36 -36.65
N ALA A 11 -12.01 -1.05 -37.77
CA ALA A 11 -11.07 -2.15 -37.89
C ALA A 11 -9.66 -1.72 -38.32
N GLU A 12 -9.49 -0.50 -38.88
CA GLU A 12 -8.18 -0.02 -39.36
C GLU A 12 -7.30 0.53 -38.23
N GLU A 13 -7.89 1.14 -37.19
CA GLU A 13 -7.13 1.69 -36.05
C GLU A 13 -7.61 1.06 -34.72
N GLY A 14 -6.75 0.23 -34.13
CA GLY A 14 -7.05 -0.59 -32.96
C GLY A 14 -7.39 0.18 -31.66
N LEU A 15 -7.71 -0.59 -30.61
CA LEU A 15 -8.04 -0.11 -29.27
C LEU A 15 -6.95 0.83 -28.71
N GLY A 16 -7.37 1.95 -28.10
CA GLY A 16 -6.44 2.84 -27.40
C GLY A 16 -5.75 2.10 -26.25
N ARG A 17 -4.43 2.31 -26.11
CA ARG A 17 -3.59 1.59 -25.14
C ARG A 17 -3.35 2.43 -23.88
N GLY A 18 -3.34 1.80 -22.72
CA GLY A 18 -2.98 2.42 -21.44
C GLY A 18 -2.33 1.41 -20.49
N SER A 19 -1.49 1.86 -19.56
CA SER A 19 -0.84 0.97 -18.61
C SER A 19 -1.74 0.68 -17.40
N LEU A 20 -1.74 -0.57 -16.94
CA LEU A 20 -2.54 -1.01 -15.82
C LEU A 20 -1.67 -1.28 -14.59
N LYS A 21 -2.19 -0.91 -13.41
CA LYS A 21 -1.73 -1.47 -12.14
C LYS A 21 -2.56 -2.72 -11.82
N SER A 22 -1.90 -3.82 -11.46
CA SER A 22 -2.51 -5.10 -11.05
C SER A 22 -3.22 -5.87 -12.18
N PRO A 23 -2.45 -6.44 -13.13
CA PRO A 23 -2.97 -7.22 -14.26
C PRO A 23 -3.60 -8.55 -13.85
N LEU A 24 -3.14 -9.18 -12.78
CA LEU A 24 -3.74 -10.42 -12.28
C LEU A 24 -4.90 -10.19 -11.29
N SER A 25 -5.05 -8.97 -10.75
CA SER A 25 -6.08 -8.62 -9.76
C SER A 25 -6.02 -9.46 -8.46
N VAL A 26 -4.84 -9.94 -8.09
CA VAL A 26 -4.60 -10.78 -6.90
C VAL A 26 -4.40 -9.97 -5.61
N GLU A 27 -4.17 -8.66 -5.74
CA GLU A 27 -3.82 -7.75 -4.64
C GLU A 27 -5.03 -7.27 -3.83
N GLY A 28 -6.23 -7.37 -4.42
CA GLY A 28 -7.47 -6.84 -3.85
C GLY A 28 -7.78 -7.29 -2.41
N PRO A 29 -7.69 -8.59 -2.07
CA PRO A 29 -7.86 -9.07 -0.70
C PRO A 29 -6.92 -8.42 0.31
N VAL A 30 -5.64 -8.27 -0.04
CA VAL A 30 -4.64 -7.65 0.85
C VAL A 30 -4.99 -6.19 1.07
N TRP A 31 -5.26 -5.41 0.00
CA TRP A 31 -5.62 -3.99 0.17
C TRP A 31 -6.87 -3.78 1.02
N ARG A 32 -7.92 -4.58 0.81
CA ARG A 32 -9.15 -4.50 1.61
C ARG A 32 -8.88 -4.80 3.09
N LEU A 33 -7.99 -5.74 3.37
CA LEU A 33 -7.66 -6.10 4.75
C LEU A 33 -6.73 -5.06 5.40
N VAL A 34 -5.77 -4.50 4.65
CA VAL A 34 -4.94 -3.37 5.09
C VAL A 34 -5.81 -2.17 5.43
N ASP A 35 -6.83 -1.85 4.61
CA ASP A 35 -7.77 -0.76 4.89
C ASP A 35 -8.55 -0.96 6.20
N ARG A 36 -8.84 -2.22 6.56
CA ARG A 36 -9.51 -2.57 7.82
C ARG A 36 -8.55 -2.56 9.01
N LEU A 37 -7.31 -3.03 8.85
CA LEU A 37 -6.34 -3.18 9.93
C LEU A 37 -5.58 -1.90 10.25
N VAL A 38 -5.37 -1.02 9.27
CA VAL A 38 -4.69 0.28 9.44
C VAL A 38 -5.61 1.45 9.07
N PRO A 39 -6.82 1.54 9.65
CA PRO A 39 -7.78 2.57 9.28
C PRO A 39 -7.27 3.92 9.78
N GLY A 40 -7.39 4.98 8.97
CA GLY A 40 -6.90 6.31 9.33
C GLY A 40 -5.44 6.59 8.93
N VAL A 41 -4.78 5.65 8.23
CA VAL A 41 -3.43 5.86 7.68
C VAL A 41 -3.45 5.81 6.16
N SER A 42 -2.98 6.88 5.53
CA SER A 42 -2.86 7.00 4.09
C SER A 42 -1.85 6.00 3.49
N SER A 43 -2.14 5.52 2.28
CA SER A 43 -1.28 4.58 1.54
C SER A 43 -0.10 5.24 0.83
N VAL A 44 -0.12 6.57 0.67
CA VAL A 44 0.80 7.29 -0.22
C VAL A 44 1.82 8.17 0.49
N THR A 45 1.60 8.45 1.78
CA THR A 45 2.32 9.48 2.52
C THR A 45 2.54 9.01 3.94
N LYS A 46 3.59 9.57 4.53
CA LYS A 46 4.05 9.25 5.88
C LYS A 46 4.00 10.45 6.81
N TYR A 47 3.48 11.60 6.37
CA TYR A 47 3.60 12.89 7.05
C TYR A 47 2.39 13.22 7.92
N VAL A 48 2.62 13.45 9.22
CA VAL A 48 1.54 13.87 10.13
C VAL A 48 1.13 15.33 9.91
N ARG A 49 2.07 16.17 9.44
CA ARG A 49 1.86 17.60 9.15
C ARG A 49 0.68 17.86 8.21
N TYR A 50 0.41 16.96 7.27
CA TYR A 50 -0.74 17.12 6.38
C TYR A 50 -2.06 16.86 7.09
N TYR A 51 -2.13 15.91 8.03
CA TYR A 51 -3.34 15.70 8.83
C TYR A 51 -3.67 16.96 9.65
N THR A 52 -2.66 17.56 10.30
CA THR A 52 -2.84 18.79 11.07
C THR A 52 -3.16 20.00 10.19
N LEU A 53 -2.54 20.12 9.01
CA LEU A 53 -2.90 21.13 8.01
C LEU A 53 -4.37 21.03 7.62
N TYR A 54 -4.87 19.83 7.28
CA TYR A 54 -6.26 19.68 6.85
C TYR A 54 -7.25 19.96 7.98
N ALA A 55 -6.92 19.60 9.22
CA ALA A 55 -7.72 19.96 10.38
C ALA A 55 -7.75 21.49 10.61
N ALA A 56 -6.63 22.18 10.43
CA ALA A 56 -6.56 23.64 10.51
C ALA A 56 -7.34 24.32 9.37
N VAL A 57 -7.21 23.83 8.12
CA VAL A 57 -8.00 24.32 6.97
C VAL A 57 -9.50 24.12 7.21
N ALA A 58 -9.90 22.98 7.77
CA ALA A 58 -11.29 22.70 8.08
C ALA A 58 -11.85 23.68 9.13
N ALA A 59 -11.10 23.94 10.20
CA ALA A 59 -11.46 24.93 11.22
C ALA A 59 -11.53 26.35 10.65
N GLU A 60 -10.59 26.71 9.78
CA GLU A 60 -10.58 28.03 9.12
C GLU A 60 -11.74 28.20 8.13
N ALA A 61 -12.08 27.15 7.38
CA ALA A 61 -13.20 27.14 6.47
C ALA A 61 -14.54 27.29 7.21
N GLU A 62 -14.71 26.64 8.36
CA GLU A 62 -15.87 26.83 9.21
C GLU A 62 -15.93 28.25 9.79
N ARG A 63 -14.82 28.73 10.37
CA ARG A 63 -14.72 30.08 10.95
C ARG A 63 -15.09 31.17 9.96
N ARG A 64 -14.71 31.01 8.69
CA ARG A 64 -15.01 31.95 7.60
C ARG A 64 -16.28 31.62 6.82
N SER A 65 -17.01 30.56 7.20
CA SER A 65 -18.21 30.07 6.49
C SER A 65 -17.98 29.87 4.99
N LEU A 66 -16.80 29.36 4.60
CA LEU A 66 -16.41 29.22 3.21
C LEU A 66 -17.27 28.19 2.47
N GLY A 67 -17.71 28.55 1.27
CA GLY A 67 -18.30 27.60 0.33
C GLY A 67 -17.26 26.62 -0.24
N THR A 68 -17.71 25.65 -1.03
CA THR A 68 -16.88 24.57 -1.58
C THR A 68 -15.71 25.09 -2.42
N GLU A 69 -15.98 26.08 -3.27
CA GLU A 69 -15.00 26.66 -4.19
C GLU A 69 -13.95 27.51 -3.46
N GLU A 70 -14.38 28.28 -2.46
CA GLU A 70 -13.49 29.09 -1.62
C GLU A 70 -12.62 28.19 -0.72
N CYS A 71 -13.22 27.16 -0.12
CA CYS A 71 -12.52 26.15 0.68
C CYS A 71 -11.48 25.41 -0.16
N ARG A 72 -11.85 25.02 -1.39
CA ARG A 72 -10.91 24.39 -2.34
C ARG A 72 -9.75 25.33 -2.67
N THR A 73 -10.04 26.61 -2.91
CA THR A 73 -9.01 27.61 -3.23
C THR A 73 -8.05 27.82 -2.06
N LEU A 74 -8.57 27.99 -0.85
CA LEU A 74 -7.79 28.07 0.39
C LEU A 74 -6.88 26.84 0.55
N LEU A 75 -7.45 25.64 0.42
CA LEU A 75 -6.72 24.39 0.57
C LEU A 75 -5.57 24.27 -0.44
N ARG A 76 -5.83 24.55 -1.72
CA ARG A 76 -4.81 24.44 -2.77
C ARG A 76 -3.67 25.42 -2.54
N ARG A 77 -3.99 26.66 -2.16
CA ARG A 77 -2.99 27.68 -1.84
C ARG A 77 -2.19 27.31 -0.59
N ALA A 78 -2.84 26.73 0.41
CA ALA A 78 -2.19 26.25 1.62
C ALA A 78 -1.21 25.08 1.35
N GLU A 79 -1.59 24.10 0.52
CA GLU A 79 -0.68 23.01 0.12
C GLU A 79 0.55 23.52 -0.64
N ALA A 80 0.37 24.49 -1.56
CA ALA A 80 1.46 25.11 -2.29
C ALA A 80 2.39 25.93 -1.38
N LEU A 81 1.83 26.72 -0.44
CA LEU A 81 2.61 27.48 0.54
C LEU A 81 3.40 26.58 1.48
N LEU A 82 2.85 25.44 1.90
CA LEU A 82 3.58 24.48 2.73
C LEU A 82 4.84 23.99 2.02
N ALA A 83 4.73 23.67 0.71
CA ALA A 83 5.87 23.26 -0.10
C ALA A 83 6.87 24.41 -0.30
N ALA A 84 6.41 25.62 -0.59
CA ALA A 84 7.26 26.79 -0.73
C ALA A 84 8.01 27.14 0.57
N ALA A 85 7.33 27.10 1.71
CA ALA A 85 7.93 27.33 3.02
C ALA A 85 9.01 26.29 3.34
N GLN A 86 8.81 25.02 2.94
CA GLN A 86 9.82 23.97 3.07
C GLN A 86 11.04 24.20 2.17
N ILE A 87 10.84 24.66 0.92
CA ILE A 87 11.94 24.97 0.01
C ILE A 87 12.73 26.16 0.57
N ALA A 88 12.06 27.23 1.00
CA ALA A 88 12.69 28.45 1.52
C ALA A 88 13.53 28.20 2.78
N ARG A 89 13.11 27.29 3.66
CA ARG A 89 13.89 26.90 4.86
C ARG A 89 15.00 25.88 4.60
N SER A 90 15.21 25.48 3.34
CA SER A 90 16.17 24.44 2.95
C SER A 90 17.03 24.93 1.77
N PRO A 91 17.85 25.99 1.97
CA PRO A 91 18.65 26.60 0.90
C PRO A 91 19.63 25.62 0.25
N ASP A 92 20.15 24.66 1.03
CA ASP A 92 21.08 23.63 0.56
C ASP A 92 20.37 22.38 -0.01
N GLY A 93 19.05 22.47 -0.22
CA GLY A 93 18.20 21.37 -0.67
C GLY A 93 17.40 20.74 0.46
N ILE A 94 16.22 20.20 0.09
CA ILE A 94 15.29 19.59 1.06
C ILE A 94 15.89 18.28 1.57
N PRO A 95 16.00 18.09 2.90
CA PRO A 95 16.52 16.85 3.47
C PRO A 95 15.72 15.61 3.02
N ALA A 96 16.44 14.49 2.85
CA ALA A 96 15.84 13.22 2.48
C ALA A 96 14.72 12.85 3.46
N GLY A 97 13.53 12.61 2.92
CA GLY A 97 12.36 12.26 3.72
C GLY A 97 11.57 13.43 4.30
N LEU A 98 11.94 14.68 4.05
CA LEU A 98 11.13 15.89 4.36
C LEU A 98 10.60 16.58 3.10
N VAL A 99 10.34 15.80 2.05
CA VAL A 99 9.93 16.29 0.73
C VAL A 99 8.42 16.54 0.71
N PRO A 100 7.96 17.79 0.56
CA PRO A 100 6.53 18.10 0.53
C PRO A 100 5.94 17.73 -0.83
N HIS A 101 4.65 17.46 -0.82
CA HIS A 101 3.91 17.08 -2.01
C HIS A 101 3.90 18.24 -3.02
N GLY A 102 4.26 17.94 -4.27
CA GLY A 102 4.27 18.92 -5.37
C GLY A 102 5.46 19.90 -5.34
N HIS A 103 6.47 19.70 -4.49
CA HIS A 103 7.64 20.59 -4.41
C HIS A 103 8.32 20.86 -5.76
N ASP A 104 8.45 19.83 -6.61
CA ASP A 104 9.05 19.89 -7.94
C ASP A 104 8.31 20.84 -8.88
N ARG A 105 7.01 21.01 -8.66
CA ARG A 105 6.13 21.91 -9.42
C ARG A 105 5.97 23.28 -8.77
N VAL A 106 6.20 23.39 -7.46
CA VAL A 106 6.18 24.67 -6.74
C VAL A 106 7.50 25.42 -6.90
N GLN A 107 8.63 24.72 -6.90
CA GLN A 107 9.96 25.31 -6.98
C GLN A 107 10.14 26.28 -8.17
N PRO A 108 9.66 26.02 -9.40
CA PRO A 108 9.77 26.96 -10.52
C PRO A 108 8.95 28.25 -10.38
N ALA A 109 8.02 28.31 -9.42
CA ALA A 109 7.22 29.50 -9.12
C ALA A 109 7.80 30.31 -7.95
N LEU A 110 8.90 29.86 -7.36
CA LEU A 110 9.58 30.51 -6.25
C LEU A 110 10.83 31.25 -6.76
N ALA A 111 10.90 32.55 -6.52
CA ALA A 111 12.07 33.39 -6.75
C ALA A 111 12.66 33.85 -5.42
N ALA A 112 13.99 33.83 -5.29
CA ALA A 112 14.67 34.12 -4.02
C ALA A 112 14.34 35.51 -3.47
N ASP A 113 14.28 36.52 -4.34
CA ASP A 113 14.08 37.92 -3.94
C ASP A 113 12.61 38.38 -4.03
N ASP A 114 11.83 37.79 -4.94
CA ASP A 114 10.44 38.22 -5.22
C ASP A 114 9.38 37.40 -4.46
N GLY A 115 9.76 36.27 -3.85
CA GLY A 115 8.84 35.38 -3.16
C GLY A 115 8.18 34.37 -4.10
N LEU A 116 6.91 34.03 -3.84
CA LEU A 116 6.17 32.97 -4.54
C LEU A 116 5.04 33.56 -5.39
N ASP A 117 4.99 33.23 -6.68
CA ASP A 117 3.76 33.31 -7.48
C ASP A 117 2.79 32.22 -7.02
N LEU A 118 1.96 32.59 -6.04
CA LEU A 118 1.08 31.68 -5.32
C LEU A 118 -0.07 31.17 -6.19
N ASP A 119 -0.60 32.01 -7.09
CA ASP A 119 -1.67 31.59 -7.98
C ASP A 119 -1.17 30.57 -9.01
N ARG A 120 0.02 30.77 -9.58
CA ARG A 120 0.66 29.76 -10.43
C ARG A 120 0.97 28.49 -9.66
N ALA A 121 1.63 28.61 -8.50
CA ALA A 121 1.97 27.46 -7.68
C ALA A 121 0.73 26.64 -7.30
N ALA A 122 -0.35 27.28 -6.85
CA ALA A 122 -1.61 26.63 -6.47
C ALA A 122 -2.36 25.99 -7.66
N ARG A 123 -2.12 26.42 -8.91
CA ARG A 123 -2.63 25.73 -10.10
C ARG A 123 -1.78 24.53 -10.47
N ASP A 124 -0.46 24.70 -10.48
CA ASP A 124 0.46 23.77 -11.15
C ASP A 124 0.96 22.64 -10.23
N TYR A 125 0.92 22.82 -8.90
CA TYR A 125 1.47 21.84 -7.96
C TYR A 125 0.80 20.46 -8.02
N SER A 126 -0.47 20.39 -8.46
CA SER A 126 -1.24 19.15 -8.53
C SER A 126 -2.33 19.22 -9.60
N PRO A 127 -2.46 18.19 -10.47
CA PRO A 127 -3.50 18.13 -11.50
C PRO A 127 -4.88 17.76 -10.93
N ARG A 128 -4.97 17.38 -9.65
CA ARG A 128 -6.22 16.95 -9.02
C ARG A 128 -6.99 18.16 -8.55
N THR A 129 -8.32 18.19 -8.73
CA THR A 129 -9.18 19.31 -8.33
C THR A 129 -8.97 19.76 -6.88
N TRP A 130 -8.91 18.80 -5.94
CA TRP A 130 -8.69 19.06 -4.52
C TRP A 130 -7.23 18.92 -4.08
N GLY A 131 -6.27 18.89 -4.99
CA GLY A 131 -4.87 18.73 -4.62
C GLY A 131 -4.54 17.35 -4.02
N PHE A 132 -3.63 17.35 -3.06
CA PHE A 132 -3.22 16.14 -2.35
C PHE A 132 -4.23 15.68 -1.29
N TRP A 133 -5.19 16.54 -0.90
CA TRP A 133 -6.32 16.13 -0.03
C TRP A 133 -7.01 14.85 -0.48
N SER A 134 -7.15 14.63 -1.79
CA SER A 134 -7.72 13.39 -2.36
C SER A 134 -7.06 12.09 -1.87
N GLN A 135 -5.84 12.16 -1.35
CA GLN A 135 -5.09 11.04 -0.78
C GLN A 135 -5.22 10.91 0.75
N TYR A 136 -5.79 11.92 1.40
CA TYR A 136 -5.99 12.00 2.84
C TYR A 136 -7.47 12.04 3.24
N THR A 137 -8.39 12.25 2.30
CA THR A 137 -9.84 12.38 2.59
C THR A 137 -10.34 11.24 3.47
N ALA A 138 -10.18 9.98 3.05
CA ALA A 138 -10.62 8.84 3.84
C ALA A 138 -9.85 8.68 5.16
N PRO A 139 -8.49 8.71 5.19
CA PRO A 139 -7.74 8.68 6.45
C PRO A 139 -8.16 9.75 7.47
N ALA A 140 -8.29 11.01 7.05
CA ALA A 140 -8.64 12.13 7.93
C ALA A 140 -10.09 12.04 8.43
N GLN A 141 -11.01 11.54 7.61
CA GLN A 141 -12.40 11.29 8.02
C GLN A 141 -12.50 10.14 9.02
N ILE A 142 -11.77 9.05 8.78
CA ILE A 142 -11.72 7.91 9.70
C ILE A 142 -11.13 8.34 11.05
N LEU A 143 -10.07 9.15 11.04
CA LEU A 143 -9.51 9.76 12.25
C LEU A 143 -10.44 10.80 12.89
N GLY A 144 -11.53 11.18 12.24
CA GLY A 144 -12.51 12.12 12.76
C GLY A 144 -11.98 13.54 12.91
N ILE A 145 -10.89 13.92 12.23
CA ILE A 145 -10.31 15.28 12.30
C ILE A 145 -10.97 16.24 11.30
N VAL A 146 -11.54 15.69 10.22
CA VAL A 146 -12.21 16.44 9.16
C VAL A 146 -13.44 15.65 8.72
N THR A 147 -14.54 16.34 8.45
CA THR A 147 -15.66 15.82 7.68
C THR A 147 -15.74 16.56 6.35
N SER A 148 -16.26 15.92 5.30
CA SER A 148 -16.54 16.59 4.02
C SER A 148 -18.04 16.58 3.77
N GLY A 149 -18.63 17.77 3.71
CA GLY A 149 -20.04 17.97 3.34
C GLY A 149 -20.18 18.52 1.93
N ARG A 150 -21.40 18.97 1.57
CA ARG A 150 -21.63 19.71 0.32
C ARG A 150 -20.79 20.98 0.22
N ASP A 151 -20.41 21.56 1.36
CA ASP A 151 -19.79 22.90 1.48
C ASP A 151 -18.26 22.87 1.66
N GLY A 152 -17.59 21.74 1.35
CA GLY A 152 -16.13 21.59 1.48
C GLY A 152 -15.70 20.92 2.79
N LEU A 153 -14.46 21.19 3.23
CA LEU A 153 -13.89 20.64 4.47
C LEU A 153 -14.52 21.33 5.69
N ARG A 154 -14.86 20.54 6.70
CA ARG A 154 -15.39 21.00 8.00
C ARG A 154 -14.74 20.23 9.14
N PRO A 155 -14.66 20.79 10.36
CA PRO A 155 -14.10 20.08 11.50
C PRO A 155 -14.84 18.77 11.74
N GLY A 156 -14.08 17.71 12.03
CA GLY A 156 -14.64 16.44 12.42
C GLY A 156 -15.00 16.38 13.90
N ARG A 157 -15.33 15.18 14.40
CA ARG A 157 -15.65 14.93 15.82
C ARG A 157 -14.49 15.29 16.77
N HIS A 158 -13.26 15.29 16.28
CA HIS A 158 -12.07 15.70 17.03
C HIS A 158 -11.63 17.07 16.52
N ALA A 159 -11.97 18.11 17.29
CA ALA A 159 -11.64 19.49 16.94
C ALA A 159 -10.11 19.71 16.89
N CYS A 160 -9.67 20.50 15.91
CA CYS A 160 -8.28 20.92 15.79
C CYS A 160 -7.88 21.79 17.01
N PRO A 161 -6.84 21.44 17.78
CA PRO A 161 -6.41 22.21 18.95
C PRO A 161 -6.03 23.65 18.59
N ALA A 162 -6.18 24.58 19.56
CA ALA A 162 -5.87 26.00 19.35
C ALA A 162 -4.42 26.23 18.90
N ASP A 163 -3.47 25.53 19.51
CA ASP A 163 -2.04 25.66 19.19
C ASP A 163 -1.70 25.11 17.80
N VAL A 164 -2.40 24.06 17.37
CA VAL A 164 -2.29 23.55 16.00
C VAL A 164 -2.86 24.57 15.01
N ARG A 165 -3.98 25.23 15.33
CA ARG A 165 -4.49 26.33 14.49
C ARG A 165 -3.52 27.51 14.43
N ALA A 166 -2.93 27.88 15.56
CA ALA A 166 -1.97 28.97 15.65
C ALA A 166 -0.72 28.71 14.80
N LEU A 167 -0.20 27.47 14.82
CA LEU A 167 0.90 27.02 13.97
C LEU A 167 0.66 27.28 12.48
N PHE A 168 -0.56 27.02 11.98
CA PHE A 168 -0.91 27.22 10.57
C PHE A 168 -1.47 28.62 10.27
N ALA A 169 -1.70 29.47 11.26
CA ALA A 169 -2.36 30.76 11.08
C ALA A 169 -1.61 31.68 10.08
N PRO A 170 -0.26 31.84 10.14
CA PRO A 170 0.45 32.66 9.15
C PRO A 170 0.27 32.15 7.72
N LEU A 171 0.39 30.83 7.53
CA LEU A 171 0.22 30.17 6.24
C LEU A 171 -1.21 30.35 5.70
N LEU A 172 -2.23 30.16 6.54
CA LEU A 172 -3.63 30.28 6.15
C LEU A 172 -4.06 31.73 5.92
N ALA A 173 -3.46 32.70 6.62
CA ALA A 173 -3.67 34.12 6.36
C ALA A 173 -3.22 34.50 4.94
N VAL A 174 -2.03 34.07 4.52
CA VAL A 174 -1.51 34.28 3.17
C VAL A 174 -2.36 33.55 2.13
N ALA A 175 -2.66 32.27 2.39
CA ALA A 175 -3.50 31.44 1.50
C ALA A 175 -4.88 32.09 1.27
N GLY A 176 -5.46 32.67 2.32
CA GLY A 176 -6.79 33.27 2.32
C GLY A 176 -6.87 34.75 1.95
N SER A 177 -5.74 35.41 1.65
CA SER A 177 -5.65 36.87 1.42
C SER A 177 -6.18 37.33 0.07
N GLY A 178 -6.33 36.42 -0.90
CA GLY A 178 -6.71 36.76 -2.29
C GLY A 178 -5.58 37.37 -3.13
N ARG A 179 -4.38 37.59 -2.58
CA ARG A 179 -3.23 38.10 -3.34
C ARG A 179 -2.62 37.03 -4.26
N PRO A 180 -2.14 37.37 -5.46
CA PRO A 180 -1.53 36.39 -6.36
C PRO A 180 -0.13 35.92 -5.89
N GLU A 181 0.50 36.66 -4.97
CA GLU A 181 1.88 36.45 -4.54
C GLU A 181 2.00 36.34 -3.01
N ALA A 182 2.99 35.57 -2.55
CA ALA A 182 3.42 35.51 -1.15
C ALA A 182 4.86 36.03 -1.01
N ARG A 183 5.08 36.95 -0.08
CA ARG A 183 6.38 37.63 0.09
C ARG A 183 7.38 36.73 0.82
N PRO A 184 8.69 36.91 0.64
CA PRO A 184 9.72 36.13 1.37
C PRO A 184 9.54 36.13 2.89
N ALA A 185 9.22 37.29 3.49
CA ALA A 185 8.97 37.39 4.93
C ALA A 185 7.76 36.55 5.39
N GLU A 186 6.71 36.46 4.57
CA GLU A 186 5.52 35.66 4.85
C GLU A 186 5.83 34.16 4.75
N LEU A 187 6.69 33.76 3.80
CA LEU A 187 7.18 32.38 3.68
C LEU A 187 8.08 32.00 4.87
N ALA A 188 8.91 32.92 5.34
CA ALA A 188 9.74 32.72 6.53
C ALA A 188 8.88 32.52 7.78
N GLU A 189 7.84 33.34 7.97
CA GLU A 189 6.88 33.20 9.08
C GLU A 189 6.09 31.88 8.99
N ALA A 190 5.63 31.50 7.79
CA ALA A 190 4.98 30.21 7.54
C ALA A 190 5.95 29.00 7.69
N GLY A 191 7.26 29.25 7.77
CA GLY A 191 8.30 28.21 7.89
C GLY A 191 8.12 27.28 9.08
N ALA A 192 7.50 27.77 10.17
CA ALA A 192 7.15 26.96 11.34
C ALA A 192 6.22 25.78 11.00
N ALA A 193 5.32 25.96 10.02
CA ALA A 193 4.38 24.95 9.57
C ALA A 193 4.98 23.92 8.61
N ALA A 194 6.21 24.13 8.11
CA ALA A 194 6.81 23.22 7.13
C ALA A 194 7.07 21.81 7.69
N LEU A 195 7.50 20.88 6.82
CA LEU A 195 7.75 19.51 7.23
C LEU A 195 8.94 19.44 8.21
N GLY A 196 8.83 18.55 9.19
CA GLY A 196 9.83 18.40 10.24
C GLY A 196 9.24 17.68 11.44
N GLU A 197 9.87 17.87 12.59
CA GLU A 197 9.35 17.36 13.86
C GLU A 197 8.03 18.09 14.20
N PRO A 198 6.93 17.36 14.47
CA PRO A 198 5.66 17.99 14.87
C PRO A 198 5.82 18.68 16.22
N CYS A 199 5.11 19.78 16.46
CA CYS A 199 5.13 20.44 17.76
C CYS A 199 4.42 19.59 18.82
N GLU A 200 4.59 19.93 20.09
CA GLU A 200 4.00 19.20 21.22
C GLU A 200 2.48 19.02 21.07
N ALA A 201 1.75 20.10 20.78
CA ALA A 201 0.30 20.04 20.59
C ALA A 201 -0.14 19.12 19.44
N GLU A 202 0.63 19.06 18.35
CA GLU A 202 0.35 18.10 17.26
C GLU A 202 0.64 16.67 17.70
N ARG A 203 1.76 16.44 18.40
CA ARG A 203 2.16 15.12 18.88
C ARG A 203 1.15 14.57 19.85
N GLU A 204 0.82 15.31 20.92
CA GLU A 204 -0.15 14.87 21.93
C GLU A 204 -1.51 14.56 21.33
N TRP A 205 -2.03 15.48 20.51
CA TRP A 205 -3.35 15.33 19.93
C TRP A 205 -3.41 14.15 18.97
N LEU A 206 -2.53 14.09 17.96
CA LEU A 206 -2.56 13.01 16.98
C LEU A 206 -2.12 11.65 17.57
N ALA A 207 -1.20 11.63 18.55
CA ALA A 207 -0.87 10.39 19.26
C ALA A 207 -2.09 9.87 20.02
N GLY A 208 -2.82 10.74 20.72
CA GLY A 208 -4.08 10.38 21.38
C GLY A 208 -5.09 9.77 20.40
N LEU A 209 -5.30 10.42 19.24
CA LEU A 209 -6.20 9.88 18.21
C LEU A 209 -5.71 8.54 17.65
N LEU A 210 -4.43 8.41 17.29
CA LEU A 210 -3.92 7.18 16.69
C LEU A 210 -3.96 6.00 17.65
N THR A 211 -3.60 6.25 18.92
CA THR A 211 -3.58 5.24 19.99
C THR A 211 -4.97 5.04 20.61
N ALA A 212 -5.99 5.79 20.18
CA ALA A 212 -7.31 5.81 20.78
C ALA A 212 -7.23 6.00 22.31
N THR A 213 -6.48 7.01 22.75
CA THR A 213 -6.31 7.37 24.16
C THR A 213 -6.68 8.83 24.41
N ALA A 214 -7.16 9.10 25.63
CA ALA A 214 -7.36 10.45 26.15
C ALA A 214 -6.47 10.60 27.38
N GLY A 215 -5.53 11.55 27.35
CA GLY A 215 -4.51 11.68 28.41
C GLY A 215 -3.68 10.41 28.59
N GLY A 216 -3.38 9.69 27.50
CA GLY A 216 -2.63 8.43 27.52
C GLY A 216 -3.42 7.21 27.98
N THR A 217 -4.68 7.34 28.40
CA THR A 217 -5.51 6.22 28.86
C THR A 217 -6.51 5.77 27.79
N HIS A 218 -6.61 4.46 27.54
CA HIS A 218 -7.61 3.87 26.64
C HIS A 218 -8.92 3.57 27.37
N ARG A 219 -10.04 4.07 26.84
CA ARG A 219 -11.40 3.77 27.29
C ARG A 219 -12.23 3.28 26.11
N PRO A 220 -12.38 1.95 25.90
CA PRO A 220 -12.90 1.39 24.66
C PRO A 220 -14.22 1.99 24.17
N GLU A 221 -15.13 2.33 25.08
CA GLU A 221 -16.45 2.92 24.85
C GLU A 221 -16.42 4.35 24.31
N ALA A 222 -15.31 5.08 24.51
CA ALA A 222 -15.14 6.45 24.03
C ALA A 222 -14.67 6.53 22.56
N TRP A 223 -14.41 5.39 21.92
CA TRP A 223 -13.77 5.33 20.60
C TRP A 223 -14.61 4.54 19.59
N GLU A 224 -14.47 4.86 18.31
CA GLU A 224 -15.12 4.08 17.24
C GLU A 224 -14.43 2.72 17.06
N ALA A 225 -15.11 1.78 16.39
CA ALA A 225 -14.54 0.46 16.11
C ALA A 225 -13.25 0.55 15.26
N THR A 226 -13.20 1.51 14.33
CA THR A 226 -12.02 1.80 13.50
C THR A 226 -10.85 2.31 14.34
N ASP A 227 -11.11 3.17 15.32
CA ASP A 227 -10.09 3.68 16.24
C ASP A 227 -9.49 2.55 17.09
N ARG A 228 -10.35 1.66 17.63
CA ARG A 228 -9.90 0.46 18.36
C ARG A 228 -9.09 -0.49 17.48
N THR A 229 -9.50 -0.67 16.22
CA THR A 229 -8.77 -1.55 15.29
C THR A 229 -7.39 -0.99 14.95
N ARG A 230 -7.28 0.32 14.71
CA ARG A 230 -6.00 0.99 14.50
C ARG A 230 -5.10 0.87 15.72
N ARG A 231 -5.64 1.12 16.92
CA ARG A 231 -4.92 0.94 18.18
C ARG A 231 -4.39 -0.49 18.31
N ALA A 232 -5.23 -1.49 18.07
CA ALA A 232 -4.84 -2.90 18.13
C ALA A 232 -3.67 -3.22 17.19
N THR A 233 -3.67 -2.68 15.98
CA THR A 233 -2.51 -2.80 15.07
C THR A 233 -1.25 -2.11 15.60
N LEU A 234 -1.36 -0.89 16.14
CA LEU A 234 -0.22 -0.20 16.74
C LEU A 234 0.36 -0.98 17.92
N ARG A 235 -0.49 -1.58 18.74
CA ARG A 235 -0.11 -2.48 19.84
C ARG A 235 0.66 -3.69 19.35
N VAL A 236 0.17 -4.38 18.32
CA VAL A 236 0.85 -5.53 17.71
C VAL A 236 2.22 -5.11 17.16
N LEU A 237 2.29 -3.98 16.44
CA LEU A 237 3.53 -3.46 15.91
C LEU A 237 4.52 -3.05 17.01
N ALA A 238 4.05 -2.38 18.06
CA ALA A 238 4.87 -1.97 19.19
C ALA A 238 5.40 -3.19 19.95
N ARG A 239 4.58 -4.22 20.18
CA ARG A 239 5.03 -5.48 20.77
C ARG A 239 6.07 -6.17 19.88
N SER A 240 5.90 -6.12 18.55
CA SER A 240 6.89 -6.64 17.59
C SER A 240 8.24 -5.91 17.69
N VAL A 241 8.21 -4.58 17.87
CA VAL A 241 9.41 -3.76 18.10
C VAL A 241 10.08 -4.12 19.42
N ALA A 242 9.32 -4.44 20.47
CA ALA A 242 9.85 -4.84 21.77
C ALA A 242 10.48 -6.24 21.77
N LEU A 243 9.92 -7.18 20.99
CA LEU A 243 10.32 -8.59 21.01
C LEU A 243 11.48 -8.91 20.06
N HIS A 244 11.61 -8.18 18.95
CA HIS A 244 12.60 -8.50 17.91
C HIS A 244 13.55 -7.34 17.63
N ALA A 245 14.82 -7.69 17.40
CA ALA A 245 15.82 -6.80 16.81
C ALA A 245 15.70 -6.76 15.28
N GLY A 246 16.31 -5.75 14.64
CA GLY A 246 16.36 -5.59 13.18
C GLY A 246 15.85 -4.24 12.70
N ASP A 247 16.15 -3.88 11.46
CA ASP A 247 15.98 -2.49 10.98
C ASP A 247 14.59 -2.20 10.41
N SER A 248 13.86 -3.25 10.01
CA SER A 248 12.59 -3.17 9.30
C SER A 248 11.39 -3.50 10.19
N TYR A 249 10.47 -2.55 10.32
CA TYR A 249 9.19 -2.75 11.01
C TYR A 249 8.36 -3.89 10.43
N THR A 250 8.41 -4.08 9.10
CA THR A 250 7.69 -5.16 8.42
C THR A 250 8.25 -6.51 8.79
N ASP A 251 9.58 -6.63 8.87
CA ASP A 251 10.21 -7.91 9.19
C ASP A 251 10.02 -8.26 10.66
N ARG A 252 10.16 -7.29 11.58
CA ARG A 252 9.79 -7.51 12.98
C ARG A 252 8.35 -7.97 13.15
N LEU A 253 7.40 -7.37 12.41
CA LEU A 253 6.01 -7.80 12.41
C LEU A 253 5.86 -9.24 11.89
N ARG A 254 6.53 -9.59 10.79
CA ARG A 254 6.53 -10.96 10.24
C ARG A 254 7.06 -11.99 11.24
N GLU A 255 8.20 -11.71 11.87
CA GLU A 255 8.78 -12.58 12.92
C GLU A 255 7.83 -12.79 14.08
N THR A 256 7.10 -11.73 14.45
CA THR A 256 6.21 -11.75 15.61
C THR A 256 4.92 -12.52 15.35
N VAL A 257 4.28 -12.29 14.20
CA VAL A 257 2.89 -12.73 13.99
C VAL A 257 2.68 -13.68 12.81
N ALA A 258 3.56 -13.71 11.81
CA ALA A 258 3.32 -14.56 10.63
C ALA A 258 3.54 -16.05 10.94
N PHE A 259 4.57 -16.36 11.74
CA PHE A 259 5.05 -17.72 11.95
C PHE A 259 5.15 -18.07 13.44
N GLY A 260 5.31 -19.37 13.73
CA GLY A 260 5.61 -19.89 15.06
C GLY A 260 4.52 -19.72 16.12
N PRO A 261 4.82 -20.09 17.36
CA PRO A 261 3.85 -20.12 18.45
C PRO A 261 3.65 -18.78 19.14
N LEU A 262 4.54 -17.79 18.91
CA LEU A 262 4.61 -16.55 19.66
C LEU A 262 3.28 -15.77 19.72
N LEU A 263 2.50 -15.76 18.62
CA LEU A 263 1.16 -15.15 18.60
C LEU A 263 0.20 -15.74 19.66
N ALA A 264 0.30 -17.04 19.90
CA ALA A 264 -0.55 -17.78 20.85
C ALA A 264 0.03 -17.78 22.27
N GLU A 265 1.36 -17.84 22.39
CA GLU A 265 2.06 -17.92 23.69
C GLU A 265 2.25 -16.56 24.36
N ASP A 266 2.42 -15.48 23.58
CA ASP A 266 2.55 -14.14 24.15
C ASP A 266 1.18 -13.69 24.71
N PRO A 267 1.06 -13.43 26.03
CA PRO A 267 -0.22 -13.09 26.66
C PRO A 267 -0.85 -11.81 26.12
N PHE A 268 -0.03 -10.91 25.56
CA PHE A 268 -0.49 -9.66 25.01
C PHE A 268 -1.00 -9.83 23.57
N LEU A 269 -0.27 -10.54 22.71
CA LEU A 269 -0.66 -10.77 21.32
C LEU A 269 -1.89 -11.68 21.21
N SER A 270 -1.97 -12.73 22.04
CA SER A 270 -3.09 -13.67 22.05
C SER A 270 -4.42 -13.00 22.42
N ALA A 271 -4.38 -11.91 23.21
CA ALA A 271 -5.55 -11.11 23.57
C ALA A 271 -6.02 -10.13 22.48
N ILE A 272 -5.28 -10.00 21.36
CA ILE A 272 -5.60 -9.04 20.28
C ILE A 272 -6.08 -9.79 19.03
N PRO A 273 -7.39 -9.80 18.71
CA PRO A 273 -7.92 -10.49 17.53
C PRO A 273 -7.28 -10.03 16.22
N GLU A 274 -6.87 -8.77 16.12
CA GLU A 274 -6.19 -8.20 14.97
C GLU A 274 -4.82 -8.85 14.71
N ALA A 275 -4.14 -9.38 15.74
CA ALA A 275 -2.86 -10.06 15.57
C ALA A 275 -3.02 -11.31 14.70
N ALA A 276 -4.06 -12.11 14.95
CA ALA A 276 -4.39 -13.27 14.10
C ALA A 276 -4.76 -12.84 12.68
N ARG A 277 -5.47 -11.71 12.50
CA ARG A 277 -5.76 -11.18 11.15
C ARG A 277 -4.49 -10.74 10.42
N TRP A 278 -3.52 -10.17 11.12
CA TRP A 278 -2.20 -9.85 10.58
C TRP A 278 -1.45 -11.11 10.13
N ARG A 279 -1.47 -12.20 10.91
CA ARG A 279 -0.94 -13.50 10.48
C ARG A 279 -1.49 -13.91 9.11
N GLY A 280 -2.81 -13.94 8.97
CA GLY A 280 -3.46 -14.29 7.71
C GLY A 280 -3.11 -13.34 6.56
N LEU A 281 -3.06 -12.03 6.83
CA LEU A 281 -2.67 -11.02 5.86
C LEU A 281 -1.25 -11.26 5.32
N LEU A 282 -0.29 -11.48 6.22
CA LEU A 282 1.13 -11.64 5.87
C LEU A 282 1.36 -12.93 5.09
N LEU A 283 0.72 -14.03 5.48
CA LEU A 283 0.76 -15.28 4.70
C LEU A 283 0.16 -15.08 3.29
N ARG A 284 -0.96 -14.35 3.18
CA ARG A 284 -1.57 -14.04 1.87
C ARG A 284 -0.68 -13.12 1.04
N HIS A 285 0.03 -12.21 1.69
CA HIS A 285 0.95 -11.27 1.06
C HIS A 285 2.08 -11.99 0.33
N TYR A 286 2.62 -13.09 0.89
CA TYR A 286 3.61 -13.92 0.20
C TYR A 286 3.08 -14.48 -1.13
N SER A 287 1.88 -15.07 -1.14
CA SER A 287 1.28 -15.59 -2.39
C SER A 287 1.03 -14.49 -3.41
N VAL A 288 0.59 -13.31 -2.96
CA VAL A 288 0.37 -12.16 -3.85
C VAL A 288 1.68 -11.66 -4.45
N SER A 289 2.75 -11.58 -3.66
CA SER A 289 4.07 -11.17 -4.13
C SER A 289 4.65 -12.19 -5.12
N ALA A 290 4.50 -13.49 -4.88
CA ALA A 290 4.93 -14.54 -5.81
C ALA A 290 4.22 -14.44 -7.17
N TRP A 291 2.90 -14.24 -7.19
CA TRP A 291 2.17 -14.01 -8.44
C TRP A 291 2.66 -12.77 -9.20
N ARG A 292 2.99 -11.69 -8.49
CA ARG A 292 3.47 -10.45 -9.11
C ARG A 292 4.85 -10.60 -9.71
N ARG A 293 5.76 -11.32 -9.03
CA ARG A 293 7.10 -11.63 -9.54
C ARG A 293 7.03 -12.56 -10.75
N LEU A 294 6.30 -13.67 -10.65
CA LEU A 294 6.07 -14.57 -11.79
C LEU A 294 5.48 -13.87 -13.00
N TRP A 295 4.49 -13.01 -12.79
CA TRP A 295 3.91 -12.23 -13.89
C TRP A 295 4.91 -11.26 -14.51
N ALA A 296 5.69 -10.56 -13.69
CA ALA A 296 6.70 -9.63 -14.18
C ALA A 296 7.76 -10.37 -15.01
N ASP A 297 8.25 -11.50 -14.52
CA ASP A 297 9.26 -12.34 -15.19
C ASP A 297 8.72 -12.95 -16.49
N LEU A 298 7.46 -13.41 -16.49
CA LEU A 298 6.78 -13.91 -17.69
C LEU A 298 6.65 -12.81 -18.76
N VAL A 299 6.21 -11.62 -18.36
CA VAL A 299 6.03 -10.48 -19.26
C VAL A 299 7.38 -9.99 -19.78
N ALA A 300 8.45 -10.07 -18.99
CA ALA A 300 9.81 -9.75 -19.42
C ALA A 300 10.33 -10.64 -20.56
N GLN A 301 9.71 -11.80 -20.81
CA GLN A 301 10.06 -12.64 -21.96
C GLN A 301 9.57 -12.08 -23.31
N VAL A 302 8.69 -11.09 -23.29
CA VAL A 302 8.14 -10.43 -24.48
C VAL A 302 8.87 -9.12 -24.71
N GLY A 303 9.45 -8.93 -25.90
CA GLY A 303 10.20 -7.72 -26.23
C GLY A 303 9.34 -6.45 -26.16
N THR A 304 9.95 -5.33 -25.79
CA THR A 304 9.37 -3.98 -25.94
C THR A 304 9.77 -3.39 -27.28
N GLU A 305 8.89 -2.56 -27.86
CA GLU A 305 9.16 -1.86 -29.13
C GLU A 305 10.48 -1.06 -29.07
N ASP A 306 10.77 -0.40 -27.93
CA ASP A 306 12.00 0.36 -27.69
C ASP A 306 13.15 -0.48 -27.07
N GLY A 307 12.97 -1.80 -26.93
CA GLY A 307 13.94 -2.69 -26.30
C GLY A 307 15.01 -3.23 -27.28
N PRO A 308 16.11 -3.81 -26.76
CA PRO A 308 17.16 -4.40 -27.60
C PRO A 308 16.66 -5.55 -28.49
N ASP A 309 15.54 -6.18 -28.12
CA ASP A 309 14.88 -7.25 -28.87
C ASP A 309 13.93 -6.75 -29.97
N GLY A 310 13.86 -5.43 -30.22
CA GLY A 310 13.09 -4.83 -31.32
C GLY A 310 11.59 -5.17 -31.32
N GLY A 311 10.97 -5.31 -30.14
CA GLY A 311 9.56 -5.65 -30.02
C GLY A 311 9.22 -7.12 -30.33
N ARG A 312 10.18 -8.05 -30.22
CA ARG A 312 9.94 -9.48 -30.47
C ARG A 312 8.77 -10.02 -29.66
N ASP A 313 7.75 -10.49 -30.37
CA ASP A 313 6.57 -11.10 -29.79
C ASP A 313 6.80 -12.56 -29.37
N ARG A 314 5.89 -13.11 -28.56
CA ARG A 314 5.93 -14.51 -28.12
C ARG A 314 4.58 -15.19 -28.32
N SER A 315 4.58 -16.47 -28.67
CA SER A 315 3.37 -17.29 -28.60
C SER A 315 3.10 -17.76 -27.17
N ALA A 316 1.88 -18.24 -26.89
CA ALA A 316 1.60 -18.90 -25.61
C ALA A 316 2.50 -20.13 -25.38
N ALA A 317 2.86 -20.85 -26.44
CA ALA A 317 3.74 -22.01 -26.34
C ALA A 317 5.16 -21.61 -25.93
N ASP A 318 5.70 -20.51 -26.47
CA ASP A 318 7.01 -19.98 -26.08
C ASP A 318 7.04 -19.59 -24.60
N LEU A 319 5.97 -18.95 -24.11
CA LEU A 319 5.84 -18.55 -22.71
C LEU A 319 5.68 -19.75 -21.76
N ARG A 320 4.96 -20.79 -22.18
CA ARG A 320 4.88 -22.05 -21.43
C ARG A 320 6.23 -22.75 -21.36
N ALA A 321 6.91 -22.87 -22.50
CA ALA A 321 8.24 -23.46 -22.58
C ALA A 321 9.21 -22.75 -21.61
N TRP A 322 9.23 -21.42 -21.62
CA TRP A 322 10.04 -20.64 -20.68
C TRP A 322 9.83 -21.03 -19.21
N LEU A 323 8.58 -21.09 -18.72
CA LEU A 323 8.38 -21.46 -17.32
C LEU A 323 8.74 -22.93 -17.07
N CYS A 324 8.42 -23.82 -18.01
CA CYS A 324 8.76 -25.25 -17.91
C CYS A 324 10.27 -25.50 -17.84
N ASP A 325 11.08 -24.70 -18.53
CA ASP A 325 12.55 -24.81 -18.50
C ASP A 325 13.13 -24.49 -17.12
N HIS A 326 12.37 -23.82 -16.25
CA HIS A 326 12.76 -23.53 -14.87
C HIS A 326 12.20 -24.54 -13.86
N MET A 327 11.34 -25.48 -14.28
CA MET A 327 10.76 -26.48 -13.38
C MET A 327 11.67 -27.70 -13.23
N PRO A 328 11.79 -28.28 -12.02
CA PRO A 328 12.54 -29.51 -11.84
C PRO A 328 11.88 -30.69 -12.56
N ASP A 329 12.66 -31.73 -12.81
CA ASP A 329 12.15 -33.01 -13.27
C ASP A 329 11.56 -33.77 -12.08
N GLY A 330 10.37 -34.34 -12.25
CA GLY A 330 9.66 -35.05 -11.19
C GLY A 330 8.18 -34.67 -11.14
N THR A 331 7.49 -35.18 -10.14
CA THR A 331 6.07 -34.90 -9.89
C THR A 331 5.89 -33.81 -8.84
N VAL A 332 4.73 -33.16 -8.85
CA VAL A 332 4.39 -32.16 -7.82
C VAL A 332 4.45 -32.79 -6.42
N ASP A 333 3.91 -34.00 -6.22
CA ASP A 333 3.92 -34.67 -4.91
C ASP A 333 5.33 -34.90 -4.36
N ARG A 334 6.29 -35.24 -5.23
CA ARG A 334 7.69 -35.41 -4.83
C ARG A 334 8.29 -34.09 -4.34
N GLU A 335 8.02 -32.99 -5.05
CA GLU A 335 8.50 -31.67 -4.66
C GLU A 335 7.81 -31.17 -3.37
N LEU A 336 6.52 -31.44 -3.19
CA LEU A 336 5.81 -31.11 -1.95
C LEU A 336 6.35 -31.91 -0.76
N ALA A 337 6.68 -33.19 -0.95
CA ALA A 337 7.32 -34.00 0.09
C ALA A 337 8.70 -33.46 0.45
N ALA A 338 9.47 -32.98 -0.53
CA ALA A 338 10.77 -32.36 -0.31
C ALA A 338 10.68 -30.96 0.34
N LEU A 339 9.61 -30.21 0.09
CA LEU A 339 9.32 -28.93 0.74
C LEU A 339 9.12 -29.08 2.25
N GLY A 340 8.60 -30.24 2.69
CA GLY A 340 8.33 -30.52 4.10
C GLY A 340 7.02 -29.92 4.61
N PRO A 341 6.78 -29.99 5.92
CA PRO A 341 5.54 -29.51 6.52
C PRO A 341 5.47 -27.98 6.50
N VAL A 342 4.27 -27.43 6.26
CA VAL A 342 4.02 -25.98 6.32
C VAL A 342 3.52 -25.51 7.69
N HIS A 343 3.22 -26.44 8.59
CA HIS A 343 2.88 -26.19 9.99
C HIS A 343 3.67 -27.11 10.91
N ASP A 344 3.94 -26.67 12.13
CA ASP A 344 4.53 -27.53 13.17
C ASP A 344 3.49 -28.53 13.72
N ALA A 345 3.92 -29.40 14.63
CA ALA A 345 3.05 -30.41 15.26
C ALA A 345 1.89 -29.80 16.06
N SER A 346 2.02 -28.53 16.48
CA SER A 346 0.99 -27.78 17.23
C SER A 346 0.08 -26.95 16.30
N GLY A 347 0.29 -27.03 14.97
CA GLY A 347 -0.48 -26.30 13.97
C GLY A 347 0.01 -24.88 13.68
N HIS A 348 1.13 -24.43 14.23
CA HIS A 348 1.64 -23.10 13.94
C HIS A 348 2.31 -23.02 12.57
N PRO A 349 2.13 -21.92 11.81
CA PRO A 349 2.80 -21.74 10.52
C PRO A 349 4.33 -21.76 10.65
N LEU A 350 4.99 -22.62 9.87
CA LEU A 350 6.46 -22.61 9.69
C LEU A 350 6.86 -21.55 8.65
N PRO A 351 8.08 -20.96 8.72
CA PRO A 351 8.51 -19.86 7.86
C PRO A 351 8.96 -20.28 6.45
N VAL A 352 8.31 -21.30 5.86
CA VAL A 352 8.67 -21.91 4.58
C VAL A 352 8.79 -20.88 3.45
N GLU A 353 7.88 -19.91 3.36
CA GLU A 353 7.94 -18.87 2.33
C GLU A 353 9.22 -18.00 2.42
N ARG A 354 9.75 -17.78 3.63
CA ARG A 354 10.98 -17.01 3.81
C ARG A 354 12.21 -17.83 3.47
N GLU A 355 12.26 -19.09 3.93
CA GLU A 355 13.34 -20.02 3.61
C GLU A 355 13.48 -20.19 2.08
N LEU A 356 12.34 -20.29 1.38
CA LEU A 356 12.31 -20.30 -0.09
C LEU A 356 12.85 -19.01 -0.71
N MET A 357 12.63 -17.86 -0.09
CA MET A 357 13.14 -16.59 -0.63
C MET A 357 14.63 -16.38 -0.37
N ASP A 358 15.14 -16.96 0.71
CA ASP A 358 16.54 -16.91 1.12
C ASP A 358 17.40 -17.93 0.36
N ASP A 359 16.82 -19.03 -0.14
CA ASP A 359 17.45 -19.92 -1.12
C ASP A 359 17.71 -19.16 -2.43
N ARG A 360 18.96 -18.78 -2.68
CA ARG A 360 19.37 -18.05 -3.90
C ARG A 360 19.82 -18.98 -5.03
N ASP A 361 20.09 -20.24 -4.73
CA ASP A 361 20.57 -21.22 -5.69
C ASP A 361 19.41 -21.75 -6.56
N ARG A 362 18.19 -21.70 -6.02
CA ARG A 362 16.98 -22.10 -6.75
C ARG A 362 16.54 -21.03 -7.77
N PRO A 363 16.16 -21.42 -9.00
CA PRO A 363 15.67 -20.48 -10.00
C PRO A 363 14.49 -19.65 -9.49
N ALA A 364 14.52 -18.33 -9.72
CA ALA A 364 13.49 -17.41 -9.21
C ALA A 364 12.05 -17.80 -9.57
N PRO A 365 11.72 -18.19 -10.82
CA PRO A 365 10.37 -18.65 -11.14
C PRO A 365 9.94 -19.88 -10.34
N TRP A 366 10.86 -20.84 -10.13
CA TRP A 366 10.55 -22.02 -9.34
C TRP A 366 10.33 -21.71 -7.85
N ARG A 367 11.13 -20.80 -7.28
CA ARG A 367 10.91 -20.31 -5.90
C ARG A 367 9.53 -19.72 -5.72
N ASP A 368 9.09 -18.89 -6.67
CA ASP A 368 7.76 -18.29 -6.60
C ASP A 368 6.63 -19.33 -6.76
N VAL A 369 6.79 -20.32 -7.64
CA VAL A 369 5.84 -21.43 -7.74
C VAL A 369 5.74 -22.18 -6.41
N LEU A 370 6.86 -22.47 -5.74
CA LEU A 370 6.83 -23.12 -4.43
C LEU A 370 6.17 -22.27 -3.34
N VAL A 371 6.34 -20.94 -3.37
CA VAL A 371 5.59 -20.04 -2.47
C VAL A 371 4.08 -20.13 -2.72
N LEU A 372 3.65 -20.25 -3.99
CA LEU A 372 2.25 -20.45 -4.33
C LEU A 372 1.71 -21.81 -3.88
N LEU A 373 2.51 -22.87 -4.03
CA LEU A 373 2.18 -24.21 -3.57
C LEU A 373 2.08 -24.26 -2.03
N THR A 374 2.99 -23.57 -1.33
CA THR A 374 2.93 -23.38 0.13
C THR A 374 1.60 -22.73 0.54
N GLY A 375 1.18 -21.67 -0.16
CA GLY A 375 -0.12 -21.05 0.05
C GLY A 375 -1.30 -22.01 -0.18
N GLY A 376 -1.20 -22.88 -1.20
CA GLY A 376 -2.17 -23.94 -1.47
C GLY A 376 -2.25 -24.97 -0.34
N LEU A 377 -1.11 -25.43 0.18
CA LEU A 377 -1.04 -26.35 1.32
C LEU A 377 -1.67 -25.73 2.58
N ARG A 378 -1.43 -24.44 2.84
CA ARG A 378 -2.05 -23.72 3.96
C ARG A 378 -3.56 -23.53 3.82
N ALA A 379 -4.07 -23.52 2.59
CA ALA A 379 -5.49 -23.38 2.31
C ALA A 379 -6.25 -24.71 2.38
N HIS A 380 -5.52 -25.82 2.28
CA HIS A 380 -6.07 -27.16 2.37
C HIS A 380 -6.66 -27.40 3.75
N ARG A 381 -7.86 -27.96 3.81
CA ARG A 381 -8.42 -28.50 5.05
C ARG A 381 -8.05 -29.95 5.13
N ALA A 382 -7.48 -30.38 6.25
CA ALA A 382 -7.36 -31.79 6.53
C ALA A 382 -8.77 -32.35 6.80
N ASP A 383 -9.31 -33.07 5.83
CA ASP A 383 -10.56 -33.85 5.98
C ASP A 383 -10.27 -35.32 6.35
N ASP A 384 -9.01 -35.67 6.64
CA ASP A 384 -8.59 -37.06 6.88
C ASP A 384 -8.73 -37.53 8.34
N GLY A 385 -9.15 -36.66 9.26
CA GLY A 385 -9.35 -37.00 10.67
C GLY A 385 -8.05 -37.28 11.46
N THR A 386 -6.88 -37.15 10.82
CA THR A 386 -5.56 -37.41 11.43
C THR A 386 -4.78 -36.14 11.76
N HIS A 387 -5.18 -35.01 11.18
CA HIS A 387 -4.65 -33.68 11.49
C HIS A 387 -5.75 -32.78 12.08
N PRO A 388 -5.40 -31.81 12.96
CA PRO A 388 -6.38 -30.85 13.47
C PRO A 388 -7.10 -30.16 12.29
N ALA A 389 -8.44 -30.12 12.36
CA ALA A 389 -9.35 -29.81 11.25
C ALA A 389 -9.17 -28.40 10.60
N ASP A 390 -8.28 -27.56 11.13
CA ASP A 390 -7.79 -26.33 10.50
C ASP A 390 -6.56 -25.84 11.28
N PRO A 391 -5.33 -25.84 10.71
CA PRO A 391 -4.15 -25.41 11.45
C PRO A 391 -4.13 -23.89 11.68
N LEU A 392 -4.85 -23.11 10.87
CA LEU A 392 -4.98 -21.66 11.06
C LEU A 392 -6.19 -21.32 11.94
N ALA A 393 -5.94 -20.57 13.02
CA ALA A 393 -7.00 -19.95 13.82
C ALA A 393 -8.00 -19.19 12.93
N ALA A 394 -9.30 -19.25 13.27
CA ALA A 394 -10.39 -18.77 12.41
C ALA A 394 -10.21 -17.35 11.85
N HIS A 395 -9.72 -16.42 12.68
CA HIS A 395 -9.43 -15.04 12.26
C HIS A 395 -8.29 -14.95 11.24
N ALA A 396 -7.21 -15.71 11.46
CA ALA A 396 -6.08 -15.79 10.53
C ALA A 396 -6.50 -16.43 9.22
N ARG A 397 -7.26 -17.53 9.28
CA ARG A 397 -7.78 -18.20 8.10
C ARG A 397 -8.67 -17.30 7.25
N ARG A 398 -9.61 -16.58 7.88
CA ARG A 398 -10.50 -15.65 7.17
C ARG A 398 -9.72 -14.52 6.51
N ALA A 399 -8.70 -14.00 7.18
CA ALA A 399 -7.79 -13.01 6.61
C ALA A 399 -6.96 -13.56 5.43
N PHE A 400 -6.46 -14.80 5.56
CA PHE A 400 -5.64 -15.46 4.55
C PHE A 400 -6.41 -15.77 3.27
N LEU A 401 -7.60 -16.37 3.41
CA LEU A 401 -8.40 -16.85 2.27
C LEU A 401 -9.40 -15.82 1.74
N GLY A 402 -9.72 -14.81 2.53
CA GLY A 402 -10.78 -13.85 2.24
C GLY A 402 -12.19 -14.43 2.32
N ASP A 403 -13.16 -13.51 2.19
CA ASP A 403 -14.59 -13.80 2.31
C ASP A 403 -15.18 -14.52 1.08
N ARG A 404 -14.52 -14.45 -0.08
CA ARG A 404 -14.97 -15.05 -1.35
C ARG A 404 -13.80 -15.77 -2.00
N GLN A 405 -14.09 -16.86 -2.71
CA GLN A 405 -13.09 -17.51 -3.56
C GLN A 405 -12.79 -16.61 -4.76
N GLU A 406 -11.51 -16.34 -4.97
CA GLU A 406 -11.01 -15.52 -6.09
C GLU A 406 -10.09 -16.37 -6.97
N PHE A 407 -10.03 -16.06 -8.27
CA PHE A 407 -9.10 -16.72 -9.18
C PHE A 407 -7.65 -16.41 -8.76
N LEU A 408 -6.77 -17.42 -8.77
CA LEU A 408 -5.39 -17.34 -8.26
C LEU A 408 -5.27 -17.09 -6.74
N ASP A 409 -6.34 -17.34 -5.97
CA ASP A 409 -6.27 -17.34 -4.50
C ASP A 409 -5.61 -18.64 -3.96
N PRO A 410 -5.38 -18.76 -2.64
CA PRO A 410 -4.75 -19.96 -2.10
C PRO A 410 -5.65 -21.20 -2.25
N ARG A 411 -6.99 -21.04 -2.33
CA ARG A 411 -7.93 -22.14 -2.59
C ARG A 411 -7.84 -22.63 -4.03
N TRP A 412 -7.59 -21.73 -4.99
CA TRP A 412 -7.28 -22.08 -6.38
C TRP A 412 -6.03 -22.95 -6.44
N MET A 413 -4.97 -22.55 -5.75
CA MET A 413 -3.74 -23.35 -5.66
C MET A 413 -3.97 -24.71 -4.99
N ALA A 414 -4.76 -24.77 -3.91
CA ALA A 414 -5.15 -26.03 -3.29
C ALA A 414 -5.91 -26.96 -4.26
N GLY A 415 -6.70 -26.40 -5.18
CA GLY A 415 -7.34 -27.15 -6.25
C GLY A 415 -6.32 -27.74 -7.24
N LEU A 416 -5.35 -26.93 -7.67
CA LEU A 416 -4.27 -27.39 -8.56
C LEU A 416 -3.39 -28.46 -7.91
N LEU A 417 -3.10 -28.36 -6.61
CA LEU A 417 -2.36 -29.39 -5.88
C LEU A 417 -3.03 -30.76 -5.99
N ARG A 418 -4.36 -30.83 -5.82
CA ARG A 418 -5.11 -32.09 -5.95
C ARG A 418 -5.13 -32.64 -7.38
N GLU A 419 -5.17 -31.77 -8.38
CA GLU A 419 -5.23 -32.18 -9.79
C GLU A 419 -3.84 -32.60 -10.33
N TYR A 420 -2.79 -31.89 -9.94
CA TYR A 420 -1.44 -32.03 -10.48
C TYR A 420 -0.47 -32.80 -9.59
N GLY A 421 -0.87 -33.20 -8.37
CA GLY A 421 -0.03 -33.98 -7.44
C GLY A 421 0.80 -35.08 -8.11
N PRO A 422 0.17 -36.07 -8.77
CA PRO A 422 0.89 -37.16 -9.44
C PRO A 422 1.49 -36.78 -10.80
N ARG A 423 1.24 -35.56 -11.30
CA ARG A 423 1.66 -35.10 -12.63
C ARG A 423 3.04 -34.43 -12.58
N PRO A 424 3.76 -34.37 -13.72
CA PRO A 424 5.00 -33.62 -13.84
C PRO A 424 4.87 -32.15 -13.40
N VAL A 425 5.90 -31.62 -12.75
CA VAL A 425 5.94 -30.20 -12.34
C VAL A 425 5.88 -29.26 -13.56
N ARG A 426 6.43 -29.68 -14.69
CA ARG A 426 6.36 -28.96 -15.98
C ARG A 426 4.91 -28.75 -16.45
N ASP A 427 4.02 -29.72 -16.22
CA ASP A 427 2.60 -29.60 -16.61
C ASP A 427 1.89 -28.53 -15.77
N LEU A 428 2.22 -28.47 -14.47
CA LEU A 428 1.76 -27.40 -13.59
C LEU A 428 2.31 -26.04 -14.07
N GLY A 429 3.59 -25.95 -14.41
CA GLY A 429 4.19 -24.74 -14.98
C GLY A 429 3.43 -24.24 -16.22
N SER A 430 3.16 -25.12 -17.17
CA SER A 430 2.35 -24.80 -18.36
C SER A 430 0.97 -24.26 -17.98
N ARG A 431 0.29 -24.90 -17.02
CA ARG A 431 -1.03 -24.47 -16.55
C ARG A 431 -1.00 -23.08 -15.88
N LEU A 432 0.01 -22.79 -15.06
CA LEU A 432 0.13 -21.51 -14.37
C LEU A 432 0.29 -20.35 -15.38
N VAL A 433 1.05 -20.57 -16.46
CA VAL A 433 1.16 -19.60 -17.56
C VAL A 433 -0.20 -19.35 -18.20
N ASP A 434 -0.93 -20.41 -18.55
CA ASP A 434 -2.27 -20.27 -19.14
C ASP A 434 -3.23 -19.53 -18.21
N ASP A 435 -3.23 -19.84 -16.92
CA ASP A 435 -4.06 -19.18 -15.91
C ASP A 435 -3.72 -17.69 -15.78
N MET A 436 -2.42 -17.32 -15.77
CA MET A 436 -1.97 -15.93 -15.72
C MET A 436 -2.39 -15.15 -16.97
N LEU A 437 -2.17 -15.70 -18.17
CA LEU A 437 -2.56 -15.05 -19.43
C LEU A 437 -4.09 -14.88 -19.52
N ALA A 438 -4.85 -15.91 -19.16
CA ALA A 438 -6.30 -15.87 -19.13
C ALA A 438 -6.83 -14.85 -18.11
N GLN A 439 -6.22 -14.76 -16.93
CA GLN A 439 -6.62 -13.79 -15.91
C GLN A 439 -6.28 -12.35 -16.33
N SER A 440 -5.07 -12.13 -16.85
CA SER A 440 -4.66 -10.81 -17.36
C SER A 440 -5.64 -10.30 -18.42
N ARG A 441 -6.03 -11.16 -19.36
CA ARG A 441 -7.05 -10.85 -20.38
C ARG A 441 -8.41 -10.53 -19.74
N ARG A 442 -8.89 -11.34 -18.80
CA ARG A 442 -10.17 -11.09 -18.08
C ARG A 442 -10.16 -9.75 -17.35
N VAL A 443 -9.07 -9.42 -16.67
CA VAL A 443 -8.92 -8.15 -15.95
C VAL A 443 -8.89 -6.97 -16.92
N ALA A 444 -8.15 -7.07 -18.02
CA ALA A 444 -8.06 -6.04 -19.05
C ALA A 444 -9.45 -5.76 -19.68
N LEU A 445 -10.20 -6.80 -20.02
CA LEU A 445 -11.56 -6.67 -20.57
C LEU A 445 -12.55 -6.07 -19.56
N ARG A 446 -12.50 -6.49 -18.29
CA ARG A 446 -13.33 -5.92 -17.21
C ARG A 446 -13.07 -4.43 -16.98
N LYS A 447 -11.86 -3.96 -17.30
CA LYS A 447 -11.44 -2.56 -17.13
C LYS A 447 -11.51 -1.75 -18.43
N LEU A 448 -12.07 -2.32 -19.51
CA LEU A 448 -12.31 -1.60 -20.76
C LEU A 448 -13.14 -0.33 -20.47
N ARG A 449 -12.66 0.82 -20.94
CA ARG A 449 -13.39 2.10 -20.82
C ARG A 449 -13.65 2.67 -22.20
N TYR A 450 -14.84 3.23 -22.38
CA TYR A 450 -15.10 4.13 -23.50
C TYR A 450 -14.49 5.50 -23.16
N ASP A 451 -13.70 6.04 -24.08
CA ASP A 451 -13.16 7.40 -23.98
C ASP A 451 -14.03 8.34 -24.83
N PRO A 452 -14.85 9.21 -24.20
CA PRO A 452 -15.72 10.14 -24.92
C PRO A 452 -14.95 11.17 -25.76
N ARG A 453 -13.69 11.46 -25.43
CA ARG A 453 -12.88 12.45 -26.16
C ARG A 453 -12.37 11.92 -27.49
N THR A 454 -12.07 10.61 -27.55
CA THR A 454 -11.57 9.97 -28.78
C THR A 454 -12.62 9.11 -29.48
N GLY A 455 -13.76 8.84 -28.84
CA GLY A 455 -14.80 7.93 -29.34
C GLY A 455 -14.37 6.45 -29.33
N ARG A 456 -13.29 6.11 -28.62
CA ARG A 456 -12.65 4.79 -28.69
C ARG A 456 -12.72 4.04 -27.38
N HIS A 457 -12.75 2.71 -27.47
CA HIS A 457 -12.49 1.86 -26.31
C HIS A 457 -11.00 1.82 -26.00
N ARG A 458 -10.65 2.01 -24.72
CA ARG A 458 -9.29 1.92 -24.19
C ARG A 458 -9.12 0.66 -23.34
N VAL A 459 -8.17 -0.18 -23.73
CA VAL A 459 -7.74 -1.35 -22.95
C VAL A 459 -6.54 -0.95 -22.11
N PHE A 460 -6.64 -1.23 -20.81
CA PHE A 460 -5.54 -1.02 -19.89
C PHE A 460 -4.84 -2.35 -19.62
N SER A 461 -3.74 -2.59 -20.32
CA SER A 461 -2.84 -3.74 -20.13
C SER A 461 -1.44 -3.35 -20.61
N ARG A 462 -0.40 -3.94 -20.04
CA ARG A 462 0.96 -3.84 -20.61
C ARG A 462 1.28 -5.01 -21.54
N LEU A 463 0.52 -6.10 -21.46
CA LEU A 463 0.62 -7.26 -22.34
C LEU A 463 -0.63 -7.37 -23.20
N HIS A 464 -0.46 -7.46 -24.52
CA HIS A 464 -1.55 -7.54 -25.48
C HIS A 464 -1.42 -8.79 -26.33
N MET A 465 -2.55 -9.41 -26.66
CA MET A 465 -2.60 -10.53 -27.59
C MET A 465 -3.15 -10.07 -28.94
N ARG A 466 -2.45 -10.38 -30.03
CA ARG A 466 -2.89 -10.17 -31.42
C ARG A 466 -2.46 -11.38 -32.25
N ASN A 467 -3.39 -12.00 -32.96
CA ASN A 467 -3.14 -13.17 -33.81
C ASN A 467 -2.35 -14.27 -33.07
N ASP A 468 -2.78 -14.61 -31.84
CA ASP A 468 -2.15 -15.60 -30.96
C ASP A 468 -0.68 -15.32 -30.57
N ARG A 469 -0.24 -14.07 -30.75
CA ARG A 469 1.07 -13.58 -30.31
C ARG A 469 0.91 -12.46 -29.30
N TYR A 470 1.83 -12.43 -28.33
CA TYR A 470 1.85 -11.50 -27.23
C TYR A 470 2.88 -10.39 -27.47
N PHE A 471 2.45 -9.15 -27.23
CA PHE A 471 3.22 -7.92 -27.39
C PHE A 471 3.23 -7.14 -26.08
N ARG A 472 4.36 -6.52 -25.73
CA ARG A 472 4.54 -5.78 -24.48
C ARG A 472 4.75 -4.29 -24.74
N LEU A 473 4.03 -3.45 -23.98
CA LEU A 473 4.13 -1.98 -24.03
C LEU A 473 5.11 -1.39 -23.01
N GLY A 474 5.52 -2.17 -22.02
CA GLY A 474 6.44 -1.73 -20.99
C GLY A 474 6.57 -2.73 -19.86
N GLU A 475 7.51 -2.44 -18.96
CA GLU A 475 7.85 -3.29 -17.83
C GLU A 475 6.71 -3.46 -16.83
N GLU A 476 6.60 -4.67 -16.29
CA GLU A 476 5.75 -4.97 -15.15
C GLU A 476 6.55 -4.90 -13.85
N SER A 477 5.92 -4.41 -12.79
CA SER A 477 6.61 -4.25 -11.51
C SER A 477 6.50 -5.50 -10.66
N SER A 478 7.65 -6.08 -10.33
CA SER A 478 7.82 -7.19 -9.38
C SER A 478 7.77 -6.76 -7.91
N ALA A 479 7.66 -5.44 -7.64
CA ALA A 479 7.68 -4.91 -6.28
C ALA A 479 6.51 -5.45 -5.44
N GLU A 480 6.78 -5.72 -4.16
CA GLU A 480 5.76 -6.09 -3.19
C GLU A 480 4.74 -4.97 -3.03
N ILE A 481 3.48 -5.34 -2.83
CA ILE A 481 2.47 -4.34 -2.47
C ILE A 481 2.69 -3.84 -1.05
N GLY A 482 2.55 -2.52 -0.87
CA GLY A 482 2.64 -1.91 0.44
C GLY A 482 1.47 -2.31 1.35
N ILE A 483 1.79 -2.78 2.56
CA ILE A 483 0.83 -3.16 3.61
C ILE A 483 0.66 -2.08 4.71
N ARG A 484 1.13 -0.86 4.44
CA ARG A 484 1.07 0.33 5.32
C ARG A 484 1.80 0.26 6.65
N VAL A 485 2.52 -0.82 6.94
CA VAL A 485 3.31 -0.95 8.18
C VAL A 485 4.38 0.14 8.28
N HIS A 486 5.13 0.39 7.19
CA HIS A 486 6.14 1.46 7.17
C HIS A 486 5.51 2.86 7.32
N GLN A 487 4.38 3.12 6.67
CA GLN A 487 3.65 4.40 6.81
C GLN A 487 3.19 4.61 8.26
N LEU A 488 2.58 3.58 8.87
CA LEU A 488 2.14 3.61 10.26
C LEU A 488 3.34 3.83 11.21
N ALA A 489 4.44 3.12 11.01
CA ALA A 489 5.64 3.25 11.82
C ALA A 489 6.29 4.64 11.69
N SER A 490 6.34 5.18 10.47
CA SER A 490 6.87 6.54 10.24
C SER A 490 6.00 7.61 10.90
N VAL A 491 4.68 7.43 10.90
CA VAL A 491 3.74 8.30 11.62
C VAL A 491 3.94 8.15 13.13
N ALA A 492 4.03 6.92 13.65
CA ALA A 492 4.28 6.65 15.06
C ALA A 492 5.61 7.27 15.55
N ARG A 493 6.66 7.26 14.72
CA ARG A 493 7.93 7.92 15.01
C ARG A 493 7.81 9.44 15.11
N GLN A 494 7.09 10.08 14.17
CA GLN A 494 6.84 11.53 14.22
C GLN A 494 6.06 11.95 15.47
N LEU A 495 5.24 11.06 16.01
CA LEU A 495 4.40 11.31 17.19
C LEU A 495 5.07 10.86 18.50
N GLY A 496 6.36 10.49 18.45
CA GLY A 496 7.12 10.12 19.64
C GLY A 496 6.69 8.79 20.26
N LEU A 497 6.03 7.90 19.50
CA LEU A 497 5.74 6.52 19.96
C LEU A 497 6.93 5.59 19.71
N PHE A 498 7.58 5.74 18.56
CA PHE A 498 8.79 4.99 18.22
C PHE A 498 9.99 5.93 18.12
N ALA A 499 11.16 5.42 18.49
CA ALA A 499 12.44 6.10 18.33
C ALA A 499 13.39 5.26 17.48
N ALA A 500 14.45 5.89 16.99
CA ALA A 500 15.62 5.20 16.46
C ALA A 500 16.67 5.16 17.57
N ASP A 501 17.22 3.98 17.85
CA ASP A 501 18.31 3.83 18.81
C ASP A 501 19.65 3.98 18.09
N ASP A 502 20.26 5.15 18.21
CA ASP A 502 21.53 5.49 17.57
C ASP A 502 22.67 4.57 18.05
N ALA A 503 22.61 4.06 19.30
CA ALA A 503 23.58 3.10 19.81
C ALA A 503 23.43 1.71 19.17
N ARG A 504 22.30 1.45 18.52
CA ARG A 504 22.01 0.23 17.74
C ARG A 504 21.89 0.51 16.25
N GLY A 505 22.63 1.50 15.74
CA GLY A 505 22.65 1.82 14.31
C GLY A 505 21.33 2.33 13.76
N GLY A 506 20.49 2.95 14.59
CA GLY A 506 19.18 3.48 14.22
C GLY A 506 18.04 2.46 14.31
N ALA A 507 18.25 1.32 14.96
CA ALA A 507 17.22 0.29 15.12
C ALA A 507 15.97 0.84 15.83
N PRO A 508 14.76 0.50 15.37
CA PRO A 508 13.52 0.91 16.04
C PRO A 508 13.45 0.50 17.51
N THR A 509 13.02 1.42 18.37
CA THR A 509 12.72 1.19 19.80
C THR A 509 11.41 1.85 20.21
N LEU A 510 10.87 1.44 21.36
CA LEU A 510 9.68 2.04 21.97
C LEU A 510 10.08 3.17 22.92
N THR A 511 9.36 4.28 22.85
CA THR A 511 9.43 5.34 23.87
C THR A 511 8.57 4.99 25.09
N ASP A 512 8.78 5.69 26.20
CA ASP A 512 7.91 5.56 27.39
C ASP A 512 6.48 5.97 27.08
N HIS A 513 6.29 6.97 26.21
CA HIS A 513 4.97 7.37 25.74
C HIS A 513 4.24 6.21 25.04
N ALA A 514 4.91 5.43 24.20
CA ALA A 514 4.31 4.24 23.59
C ALA A 514 4.02 3.14 24.61
N ARG A 515 4.91 2.91 25.57
CA ARG A 515 4.71 1.88 26.62
C ARG A 515 3.42 2.16 27.39
N THR A 516 3.21 3.40 27.80
CA THR A 516 2.01 3.83 28.53
C THR A 516 0.77 3.88 27.65
N SER A 517 0.81 4.53 26.48
CA SER A 517 -0.40 4.74 25.66
C SER A 517 -0.92 3.47 24.95
N LEU A 518 -0.04 2.49 24.70
CA LEU A 518 -0.38 1.23 24.04
C LEU A 518 -0.51 0.04 25.01
N ASP A 519 -0.18 0.24 26.29
CA ASP A 519 -0.16 -0.80 27.34
C ASP A 519 0.69 -2.03 26.94
N VAL A 520 1.81 -1.82 26.24
CA VAL A 520 2.59 -2.90 25.57
C VAL A 520 3.62 -3.60 26.47
N MET A 521 3.68 -3.20 27.74
CA MET A 521 4.47 -3.83 28.80
C MET A 521 3.57 -4.07 30.02
N PRO A 522 3.75 -5.18 30.74
CA PRO A 522 3.07 -5.40 32.02
C PRO A 522 3.51 -4.41 33.11
#